data_AF-A0A2P2ICJ2-F1
#
_entry.id   AF-A0A2P2ICJ2-F1
#
_cell.length_a   1.000
_cell.length_b   1.000
_cell.length_c   1.000
_cell.angle_alpha   90.00
_cell.angle_beta   90.00
_cell.angle_gamma   90.00
#
_symmetry.space_group_name_H-M   'P 1'
#
loop_
_entity.id
_entity.type
_entity.pdbx_description
1 polymer ?
#
loop_
_entity_poly.entity_id
_entity_poly.type
_entity_poly.pdbx_seq_one_letter_code
_entity_poly.pdbx_strand_id
1 'polypeptide(L)'
;TLKISLIQIFRAHLWQKIHESVVMDLCQVFDQELDQLEIEIVQKETIHPRKSYKMNSSCADILLIAAYRWQYSKPSLLSDATESYESATTNKYWIDIQLRWGDYDSHDVERYSRAKFLDYTTDNMSNYPAGTGVLIAIDLAYNLYSGFGHWFPGVKPLLQQAMAKIMKSNPALYVLRERVRKGLQLYSSEPTEPYLSSQNYGELFSNQIIWFVDDTNVYRVTIHKTFDGNLTTKPINGAIFVFNPRTGQLFLKIIHTSVWAGQKRLGQLAKWKTAEEVCALIRSLPVEEQPKQIIVTRKGMLDPLEVHLLDFPLILKVTESKC
;
A
#
# COMPACT_ATOMS: atom_id res chain seq x y z
N THR A 1 -21.76 -7.98 14.22
CA THR A 1 -20.42 -8.62 14.28
C THR A 1 -19.62 -8.40 13.00
N LEU A 2 -20.12 -8.78 11.82
CA LEU A 2 -19.43 -8.62 10.51
C LEU A 2 -18.87 -7.21 10.22
N LYS A 3 -19.70 -6.17 10.41
CA LYS A 3 -19.29 -4.76 10.20
C LYS A 3 -18.05 -4.39 11.03
N ILE A 4 -17.96 -4.87 12.26
CA ILE A 4 -16.83 -4.57 13.15
C ILE A 4 -15.55 -5.22 12.61
N SER A 5 -15.63 -6.48 12.18
CA SER A 5 -14.50 -7.21 11.58
C SER A 5 -13.99 -6.54 10.30
N LEU A 6 -14.88 -6.13 9.39
CA LEU A 6 -14.47 -5.44 8.16
C LEU A 6 -13.82 -4.07 8.44
N ILE A 7 -14.34 -3.31 9.42
CA ILE A 7 -13.70 -2.06 9.86
C ILE A 7 -12.30 -2.33 10.42
N GLN A 8 -12.11 -3.42 11.18
CA GLN A 8 -10.81 -3.79 11.71
C GLN A 8 -9.83 -4.22 10.61
N ILE A 9 -10.28 -4.97 9.61
CA ILE A 9 -9.48 -5.38 8.45
C ILE A 9 -9.03 -4.16 7.64
N PHE A 10 -9.96 -3.25 7.32
CA PHE A 10 -9.67 -2.08 6.48
C PHE A 10 -9.26 -0.81 7.26
N ARG A 11 -8.92 -0.94 8.54
CA ARG A 11 -8.48 0.20 9.38
C ARG A 11 -7.25 0.91 8.80
N ALA A 12 -7.06 2.17 9.19
CA ALA A 12 -5.95 3.01 8.75
C ALA A 12 -5.87 3.16 7.22
N HIS A 13 -7.03 3.39 6.60
CA HIS A 13 -7.17 3.71 5.18
C HIS A 13 -6.63 2.62 4.24
N LEU A 14 -6.65 1.35 4.66
CA LEU A 14 -6.03 0.25 3.90
C LEU A 14 -6.55 0.14 2.47
N TRP A 15 -7.85 0.39 2.24
CA TRP A 15 -8.43 0.37 0.89
C TRP A 15 -7.77 1.39 -0.05
N GLN A 16 -7.61 2.63 0.42
CA GLN A 16 -6.96 3.70 -0.36
C GLN A 16 -5.48 3.37 -0.61
N LYS A 17 -4.80 2.81 0.39
CA LYS A 17 -3.40 2.40 0.28
C LYS A 17 -3.20 1.23 -0.69
N ILE A 18 -4.12 0.27 -0.74
CA ILE A 18 -4.07 -0.82 -1.74
C ILE A 18 -4.20 -0.24 -3.14
N HIS A 19 -5.20 0.62 -3.37
CA HIS A 19 -5.44 1.23 -4.68
C HIS A 19 -4.19 1.99 -5.14
N GLU A 20 -3.71 2.92 -4.30
CA GLU A 20 -2.52 3.72 -4.56
C GLU A 20 -1.27 2.86 -4.80
N SER A 21 -1.05 1.82 -3.97
CA SER A 21 0.13 0.95 -4.10
C SER A 21 0.11 0.16 -5.41
N VAL A 22 -1.05 -0.33 -5.85
CA VAL A 22 -1.17 -1.03 -7.14
C VAL A 22 -0.97 -0.06 -8.32
N VAL A 23 -1.50 1.17 -8.24
CA VAL A 23 -1.26 2.22 -9.25
C VAL A 23 0.23 2.51 -9.38
N MET A 24 0.92 2.70 -8.25
CA MET A 24 2.35 2.98 -8.23
C MET A 24 3.19 1.83 -8.79
N ASP A 25 2.87 0.57 -8.43
CA ASP A 25 3.58 -0.60 -8.95
C ASP A 25 3.42 -0.71 -10.48
N LEU A 26 2.21 -0.45 -11.01
CA LEU A 26 1.99 -0.44 -12.46
C LEU A 26 2.73 0.70 -13.15
N CYS A 27 2.77 1.92 -12.59
CA CYS A 27 3.59 3.00 -13.14
C CYS A 27 5.06 2.58 -13.27
N GLN A 28 5.63 1.96 -12.23
CA GLN A 28 7.00 1.48 -12.26
C GLN A 28 7.23 0.38 -13.32
N VAL A 29 6.25 -0.48 -13.56
CA VAL A 29 6.32 -1.47 -14.65
C VAL A 29 6.35 -0.77 -16.01
N PHE A 30 5.50 0.24 -16.23
CA PHE A 30 5.48 0.96 -17.50
C PHE A 30 6.74 1.82 -17.71
N ASP A 31 7.29 2.41 -16.65
CA ASP A 31 8.57 3.15 -16.71
C ASP A 31 9.75 2.26 -17.14
N GLN A 32 9.68 0.95 -16.90
CA GLN A 32 10.71 -0.01 -17.33
C GLN A 32 10.57 -0.44 -18.79
N GLU A 33 9.39 -0.25 -19.40
CA GLU A 33 9.05 -0.75 -20.73
C GLU A 33 8.74 0.38 -21.73
N LEU A 34 9.23 1.59 -21.47
CA LEU A 34 8.99 2.78 -22.31
C LEU A 34 9.38 2.55 -23.77
N ASP A 35 10.61 2.08 -24.00
CA ASP A 35 11.14 1.87 -25.34
C ASP A 35 10.43 0.72 -26.06
N GLN A 36 10.15 -0.38 -25.35
CA GLN A 36 9.52 -1.56 -25.94
C GLN A 36 8.08 -1.28 -26.40
N LEU A 37 7.35 -0.45 -25.64
CA LEU A 37 5.96 -0.12 -25.91
C LEU A 37 5.78 1.20 -26.66
N GLU A 38 6.86 1.87 -27.07
CA GLU A 38 6.83 3.19 -27.73
C GLU A 38 6.07 4.25 -26.90
N ILE A 39 6.25 4.24 -25.58
CA ILE A 39 5.66 5.19 -24.65
C ILE A 39 6.60 6.39 -24.50
N GLU A 40 6.09 7.59 -24.73
CA GLU A 40 6.81 8.85 -24.48
C GLU A 40 6.76 9.22 -22.99
N ILE A 41 5.57 9.14 -22.39
CA ILE A 41 5.32 9.58 -21.01
C ILE A 41 4.36 8.61 -20.31
N VAL A 42 4.74 8.18 -19.10
CA VAL A 42 3.85 7.54 -18.13
C VAL A 42 3.46 8.59 -17.10
N GLN A 43 2.21 9.05 -17.15
CA GLN A 43 1.69 10.05 -16.24
C GLN A 43 0.73 9.41 -15.24
N LYS A 44 1.08 9.46 -13.95
CA LYS A 44 0.13 9.16 -12.88
C LYS A 44 -0.80 10.34 -12.68
N GLU A 45 -2.10 10.09 -12.75
CA GLU A 45 -3.11 11.14 -12.59
C GLU A 45 -3.30 11.54 -11.13
N THR A 46 -3.56 12.83 -10.90
CA THR A 46 -3.88 13.33 -9.56
C THR A 46 -5.34 13.03 -9.25
N ILE A 47 -5.57 11.92 -8.57
CA ILE A 47 -6.93 11.47 -8.24
C ILE A 47 -7.41 12.02 -6.90
N HIS A 48 -8.72 12.21 -6.78
CA HIS A 48 -9.33 12.52 -5.49
C HIS A 48 -9.16 11.34 -4.53
N PRO A 49 -8.78 11.54 -3.25
CA PRO A 49 -8.51 10.43 -2.32
C PRO A 49 -9.66 9.44 -2.14
N ARG A 50 -10.90 9.86 -2.41
CA ARG A 50 -12.10 9.03 -2.28
C ARG A 50 -12.46 8.24 -3.54
N LYS A 51 -11.73 8.43 -4.65
CA LYS A 51 -11.97 7.73 -5.92
C LYS A 51 -11.97 6.22 -5.73
N SER A 52 -11.00 5.70 -4.98
CA SER A 52 -10.79 4.25 -4.78
C SER A 52 -12.04 3.49 -4.32
N TYR A 53 -12.95 4.13 -3.57
CA TYR A 53 -14.18 3.50 -3.06
C TYR A 53 -15.46 4.15 -3.62
N LYS A 54 -15.35 4.94 -4.69
CA LYS A 54 -16.48 5.50 -5.44
C LYS A 54 -16.87 4.53 -6.54
N MET A 55 -18.04 3.90 -6.40
CA MET A 55 -18.48 2.80 -7.27
C MET A 55 -19.45 3.23 -8.40
N ASN A 56 -19.82 4.50 -8.45
CA ASN A 56 -20.81 5.02 -9.39
C ASN A 56 -20.19 5.81 -10.56
N SER A 57 -18.93 6.21 -10.45
CA SER A 57 -18.19 6.92 -11.50
C SER A 57 -16.71 6.87 -11.18
N SER A 58 -15.89 7.01 -12.21
CA SER A 58 -14.43 6.93 -12.09
C SER A 58 -13.73 7.93 -13.02
N CYS A 59 -12.39 7.95 -12.94
CA CYS A 59 -11.49 8.70 -13.80
C CYS A 59 -10.22 7.87 -14.02
N ALA A 60 -9.34 8.26 -14.95
CA ALA A 60 -8.07 7.55 -15.15
C ALA A 60 -7.18 7.61 -13.89
N ASP A 61 -6.43 6.53 -13.62
CA ASP A 61 -5.34 6.48 -12.63
C ASP A 61 -3.98 6.73 -13.29
N ILE A 62 -3.77 6.15 -14.46
CA ILE A 62 -2.54 6.27 -15.25
C ILE A 62 -2.93 6.69 -16.67
N LEU A 63 -2.17 7.61 -17.23
CA LEU A 63 -2.25 8.05 -18.62
C LEU A 63 -0.91 7.77 -19.30
N LEU A 64 -0.94 6.95 -20.34
CA LEU A 64 0.19 6.71 -21.23
C LEU A 64 0.06 7.59 -22.46
N ILE A 65 1.15 8.23 -22.86
CA ILE A 65 1.25 9.04 -24.08
C ILE A 65 2.20 8.32 -25.04
N ALA A 66 1.73 8.06 -26.25
CA ALA A 66 2.52 7.37 -27.29
C ALA A 66 3.56 8.30 -27.90
N ALA A 67 4.76 7.79 -28.18
CA ALA A 67 5.80 8.52 -28.92
C ALA A 67 5.37 8.86 -30.37
N TYR A 68 4.49 8.05 -30.95
CA TYR A 68 3.86 8.34 -32.24
C TYR A 68 2.36 8.04 -32.20
N ARG A 69 1.97 6.80 -32.49
CA ARG A 69 0.58 6.33 -32.48
C ARG A 69 0.52 4.82 -32.31
N TRP A 70 -0.39 4.36 -31.47
CA TRP A 70 -0.70 2.95 -31.35
C TRP A 70 -1.92 2.59 -32.19
N GLN A 71 -1.85 1.49 -32.92
CA GLN A 71 -3.05 0.74 -33.29
C GLN A 71 -3.60 0.06 -32.02
N TYR A 72 -4.91 -0.04 -31.93
CA TYR A 72 -5.56 -0.66 -30.76
C TYR A 72 -6.65 -1.62 -31.19
N SER A 73 -6.92 -2.61 -30.34
CA SER A 73 -7.94 -3.63 -30.55
C SER A 73 -9.32 -3.15 -30.14
N LYS A 74 -10.35 -3.86 -30.59
CA LYS A 74 -11.66 -3.80 -29.93
C LYS A 74 -11.55 -4.16 -28.44
N PRO A 75 -12.45 -3.64 -27.58
CA PRO A 75 -12.47 -4.01 -26.17
C PRO A 75 -12.61 -5.52 -25.98
N SER A 76 -11.70 -6.13 -25.24
CA SER A 76 -11.71 -7.56 -24.92
C SER A 76 -11.16 -7.82 -23.52
N LEU A 77 -11.29 -9.06 -23.04
CA LEU A 77 -10.81 -9.44 -21.71
C LEU A 77 -9.29 -9.60 -21.70
N LEU A 78 -8.68 -9.38 -20.53
CA LEU A 78 -7.25 -9.58 -20.30
C LEU A 78 -6.82 -11.03 -20.57
N SER A 79 -7.71 -12.00 -20.37
CA SER A 79 -7.50 -13.43 -20.60
C SER A 79 -7.63 -13.87 -22.05
N ASP A 80 -8.22 -13.05 -22.94
CA ASP A 80 -8.43 -13.42 -24.34
C ASP A 80 -7.11 -13.54 -25.12
N ALA A 81 -6.92 -14.64 -25.83
CA ALA A 81 -5.65 -15.00 -26.48
C ALA A 81 -5.38 -14.29 -27.82
N THR A 82 -6.41 -13.72 -28.46
CA THR A 82 -6.27 -13.10 -29.78
C THR A 82 -6.78 -11.67 -29.78
N GLU A 83 -6.02 -10.78 -30.41
CA GLU A 83 -6.36 -9.38 -30.61
C GLU A 83 -6.51 -9.14 -32.12
N SER A 84 -7.61 -8.51 -32.50
CA SER A 84 -7.76 -7.95 -33.84
C SER A 84 -7.62 -6.44 -33.72
N TYR A 85 -6.52 -5.90 -34.23
CA TYR A 85 -6.27 -4.46 -34.23
C TYR A 85 -7.13 -3.78 -35.29
N GLU A 86 -7.72 -2.64 -34.91
CA GLU A 86 -8.47 -1.81 -35.84
C GLU A 86 -7.52 -0.92 -36.66
N SER A 87 -8.00 -0.39 -37.78
CA SER A 87 -7.25 0.62 -38.56
C SER A 87 -7.17 1.98 -37.85
N ALA A 88 -7.97 2.18 -36.80
CA ALA A 88 -7.94 3.38 -35.98
C ALA A 88 -6.66 3.42 -35.12
N THR A 89 -6.20 4.63 -34.82
CA THR A 89 -5.00 4.86 -34.02
C THR A 89 -5.26 5.82 -32.88
N THR A 90 -4.50 5.70 -31.81
CA THR A 90 -4.58 6.58 -30.64
C THR A 90 -3.19 7.04 -30.20
N ASN A 91 -3.12 8.19 -29.55
CA ASN A 91 -1.91 8.75 -28.93
C ASN A 91 -1.99 8.75 -27.40
N LYS A 92 -3.16 8.46 -26.82
CA LYS A 92 -3.40 8.49 -25.37
C LYS A 92 -4.09 7.20 -24.95
N TYR A 93 -3.60 6.59 -23.88
CA TYR A 93 -4.16 5.36 -23.36
C TYR A 93 -4.28 5.44 -21.84
N TRP A 94 -5.50 5.33 -21.32
CA TRP A 94 -5.74 5.40 -19.88
C TRP A 94 -5.86 4.02 -19.24
N ILE A 95 -5.51 3.95 -17.96
CA ILE A 95 -5.70 2.77 -17.11
C ILE A 95 -6.48 3.20 -15.88
N ASP A 96 -7.52 2.45 -15.53
CA ASP A 96 -8.33 2.65 -14.33
C ASP A 96 -8.35 1.37 -13.48
N ILE A 97 -8.01 1.50 -12.20
CA ILE A 97 -7.92 0.39 -11.25
C ILE A 97 -9.13 0.43 -10.33
N GLN A 98 -9.94 -0.61 -10.40
CA GLN A 98 -11.13 -0.77 -9.58
C GLN A 98 -10.92 -1.88 -8.54
N LEU A 99 -11.01 -1.52 -7.28
CA LEU A 99 -11.05 -2.48 -6.19
C LEU A 99 -12.50 -2.89 -5.93
N ARG A 100 -12.72 -4.16 -5.61
CA ARG A 100 -14.02 -4.67 -5.14
C ARG A 100 -13.84 -5.62 -3.98
N TRP A 101 -14.92 -5.83 -3.24
CA TRP A 101 -15.05 -6.88 -2.24
C TRP A 101 -16.24 -7.74 -2.63
N GLY A 102 -15.99 -8.86 -3.31
CA GLY A 102 -17.03 -9.76 -3.79
C GLY A 102 -17.76 -10.50 -2.67
N ASP A 103 -18.91 -11.06 -3.03
CA ASP A 103 -19.65 -12.00 -2.20
C ASP A 103 -19.86 -13.32 -2.96
N TYR A 104 -20.55 -14.27 -2.31
CA TYR A 104 -20.77 -15.59 -2.90
C TYR A 104 -21.53 -15.54 -4.23
N ASP A 105 -22.50 -14.64 -4.36
CA ASP A 105 -23.37 -14.54 -5.54
C ASP A 105 -22.70 -13.73 -6.66
N SER A 106 -21.81 -12.79 -6.31
CA SER A 106 -21.09 -11.93 -7.24
C SER A 106 -19.61 -11.86 -6.86
N HIS A 107 -18.82 -12.73 -7.49
CA HIS A 107 -17.35 -12.75 -7.42
C HIS A 107 -16.67 -12.95 -8.78
N ASP A 108 -17.44 -13.02 -9.88
CA ASP A 108 -16.89 -13.04 -11.24
C ASP A 108 -16.31 -11.65 -11.58
N VAL A 109 -14.98 -11.58 -11.61
CA VAL A 109 -14.21 -10.34 -11.84
C VAL A 109 -14.16 -9.95 -13.33
N GLU A 110 -14.26 -10.91 -14.25
CA GLU A 110 -14.28 -10.65 -15.69
C GLU A 110 -15.59 -9.96 -16.06
N ARG A 111 -16.72 -10.51 -15.62
CA ARG A 111 -18.03 -9.88 -15.82
C ARG A 111 -18.09 -8.49 -15.20
N TYR A 112 -17.53 -8.31 -14.01
CA TYR A 112 -17.50 -7.02 -13.32
C TYR A 112 -16.66 -5.98 -14.06
N SER A 113 -15.43 -6.33 -14.48
CA SER A 113 -14.55 -5.40 -15.20
C SER A 113 -15.18 -4.93 -16.51
N ARG A 114 -15.80 -5.85 -17.27
CA ARG A 114 -16.54 -5.52 -18.49
C ARG A 114 -17.74 -4.61 -18.22
N ALA A 115 -18.56 -4.95 -17.23
CA ALA A 115 -19.73 -4.15 -16.88
C ALA A 115 -19.32 -2.72 -16.49
N LYS A 116 -18.33 -2.56 -15.60
CA LYS A 116 -17.84 -1.26 -15.18
C LYS A 116 -17.19 -0.46 -16.29
N PHE A 117 -16.42 -1.12 -17.17
CA PHE A 117 -15.84 -0.44 -18.32
C PHE A 117 -16.92 0.14 -19.22
N LEU A 118 -17.96 -0.65 -19.55
CA LEU A 118 -19.06 -0.20 -20.40
C LEU A 118 -19.89 0.89 -19.71
N ASP A 119 -20.20 0.74 -18.42
CA ASP A 119 -20.93 1.75 -17.65
C ASP A 119 -20.16 3.08 -17.62
N TYR A 120 -18.87 3.06 -17.27
CA TYR A 120 -18.09 4.29 -17.10
C TYR A 120 -17.68 4.96 -18.42
N THR A 121 -17.56 4.20 -19.51
CA THR A 121 -17.21 4.79 -20.82
C THR A 121 -18.43 5.34 -21.57
N THR A 122 -19.65 4.95 -21.18
CA THR A 122 -20.90 5.44 -21.77
C THR A 122 -21.62 6.49 -20.92
N ASP A 123 -21.35 6.56 -19.62
CA ASP A 123 -21.89 7.55 -18.70
C ASP A 123 -21.16 8.90 -18.79
N ASN A 124 -21.91 10.00 -18.59
CA ASN A 124 -21.40 11.36 -18.59
C ASN A 124 -20.78 11.79 -17.23
N MET A 125 -20.95 11.01 -16.16
CA MET A 125 -20.34 11.35 -14.86
C MET A 125 -18.87 10.95 -14.75
N SER A 126 -18.44 9.92 -15.50
CA SER A 126 -17.06 9.47 -15.53
C SER A 126 -16.28 10.25 -16.58
N ASN A 127 -15.02 10.56 -16.30
CA ASN A 127 -14.21 11.38 -17.18
C ASN A 127 -12.89 10.67 -17.50
N TYR A 128 -12.70 10.33 -18.78
CA TYR A 128 -11.49 9.71 -19.28
C TYR A 128 -10.85 10.58 -20.37
N PRO A 129 -9.51 10.68 -20.40
CA PRO A 129 -8.79 11.60 -21.28
C PRO A 129 -8.77 11.15 -22.76
N ALA A 130 -9.18 9.92 -23.06
CA ALA A 130 -9.24 9.35 -24.40
C ALA A 130 -10.34 8.28 -24.51
N GLY A 131 -10.78 7.97 -25.74
CA GLY A 131 -11.70 6.85 -26.00
C GLY A 131 -11.07 5.46 -25.85
N THR A 132 -9.74 5.41 -25.67
CA THR A 132 -8.96 4.17 -25.60
C THR A 132 -8.30 4.01 -24.22
N GLY A 133 -8.49 2.84 -23.64
CA GLY A 133 -7.94 2.49 -22.33
C GLY A 133 -8.47 1.17 -21.80
N VAL A 134 -8.08 0.84 -20.58
CA VAL A 134 -8.43 -0.41 -19.90
C VAL A 134 -8.82 -0.19 -18.45
N LEU A 135 -9.83 -0.93 -18.01
CA LEU A 135 -10.21 -1.02 -16.60
C LEU A 135 -9.73 -2.35 -16.03
N ILE A 136 -8.91 -2.29 -14.99
CA ILE A 136 -8.40 -3.45 -14.25
C ILE A 136 -9.20 -3.57 -12.96
N ALA A 137 -9.90 -4.70 -12.78
CA ALA A 137 -10.65 -4.99 -11.56
C ALA A 137 -9.91 -5.99 -10.67
N ILE A 138 -9.88 -5.74 -9.36
CA ILE A 138 -9.27 -6.61 -8.35
C ILE A 138 -10.31 -6.92 -7.28
N ASP A 139 -10.65 -8.21 -7.14
CA ASP A 139 -11.47 -8.71 -6.05
C ASP A 139 -10.60 -9.05 -4.84
N LEU A 140 -10.68 -8.20 -3.81
CA LEU A 140 -9.91 -8.30 -2.59
C LEU A 140 -10.36 -9.45 -1.68
N ALA A 141 -11.62 -9.91 -1.80
CA ALA A 141 -12.13 -11.00 -0.98
C ALA A 141 -11.67 -12.36 -1.52
N TYR A 142 -11.68 -12.51 -2.85
CA TYR A 142 -11.33 -13.76 -3.53
C TYR A 142 -9.90 -13.79 -4.10
N ASN A 143 -9.17 -12.67 -3.99
CA ASN A 143 -7.82 -12.51 -4.55
C ASN A 143 -7.78 -12.80 -6.07
N LEU A 144 -8.82 -12.37 -6.79
CA LEU A 144 -8.97 -12.50 -8.23
C LEU A 144 -8.73 -11.15 -8.90
N TYR A 145 -8.25 -11.16 -10.14
CA TYR A 145 -8.14 -9.94 -10.95
C TYR A 145 -8.50 -10.25 -12.40
N SER A 146 -8.96 -9.23 -13.11
CA SER A 146 -9.10 -9.25 -14.57
C SER A 146 -9.08 -7.83 -15.10
N GLY A 147 -9.01 -7.66 -16.42
CA GLY A 147 -9.13 -6.38 -17.07
C GLY A 147 -10.02 -6.48 -18.30
N PHE A 148 -10.71 -5.38 -18.62
CA PHE A 148 -11.47 -5.26 -19.86
C PHE A 148 -11.22 -3.88 -20.46
N GLY A 149 -10.93 -3.85 -21.75
CA GLY A 149 -10.67 -2.62 -22.47
C GLY A 149 -9.94 -2.84 -23.78
N HIS A 150 -9.44 -1.75 -24.35
CA HIS A 150 -8.69 -1.77 -25.60
C HIS A 150 -7.26 -2.21 -25.34
N TRP A 151 -6.63 -2.90 -26.29
CA TRP A 151 -5.25 -3.36 -26.18
C TRP A 151 -4.43 -2.82 -27.35
N PHE A 152 -3.29 -2.19 -27.07
CA PHE A 152 -2.30 -1.89 -28.09
C PHE A 152 -1.19 -2.96 -28.07
N PRO A 153 -0.43 -3.13 -29.18
CA PRO A 153 0.59 -4.16 -29.26
C PRO A 153 1.53 -4.19 -28.05
N GLY A 154 1.68 -5.37 -27.43
CA GLY A 154 2.58 -5.59 -26.30
C GLY A 154 2.00 -5.29 -24.91
N VAL A 155 0.96 -4.44 -24.79
CA VAL A 155 0.47 -4.01 -23.46
C VAL A 155 -0.21 -5.15 -22.68
N LYS A 156 -0.94 -6.03 -23.38
CA LYS A 156 -1.68 -7.12 -22.77
C LYS A 156 -0.78 -8.16 -22.09
N PRO A 157 0.23 -8.75 -22.76
CA PRO A 157 1.15 -9.69 -22.11
C PRO A 157 1.94 -9.03 -20.97
N LEU A 158 2.30 -7.74 -21.09
CA LEU A 158 2.93 -7.01 -20.00
C LEU A 158 2.01 -6.94 -18.77
N LEU A 159 0.76 -6.51 -18.95
CA LEU A 159 -0.21 -6.40 -17.86
C LEU A 159 -0.53 -7.76 -17.21
N GLN A 160 -0.60 -8.84 -18.00
CA GLN A 160 -0.77 -10.19 -17.45
C GLN A 160 0.37 -10.58 -16.51
N GLN A 161 1.63 -10.35 -16.91
CA GLN A 161 2.80 -10.66 -16.09
C GLN A 161 2.90 -9.74 -14.87
N ALA A 162 2.66 -8.44 -15.08
CA ALA A 162 2.72 -7.43 -14.04
C ALA A 162 1.68 -7.69 -12.94
N MET A 163 0.41 -7.90 -13.32
CA MET A 163 -0.66 -8.16 -12.36
C MET A 163 -0.45 -9.47 -11.61
N ALA A 164 0.04 -10.53 -12.25
CA ALA A 164 0.38 -11.78 -11.56
C ALA A 164 1.46 -11.55 -10.47
N LYS A 165 2.47 -10.72 -10.76
CA LYS A 165 3.53 -10.36 -9.81
C LYS A 165 3.00 -9.47 -8.68
N ILE A 166 2.25 -8.41 -9.00
CA ILE A 166 1.66 -7.47 -8.03
C ILE A 166 0.71 -8.22 -7.08
N MET A 167 -0.20 -9.03 -7.61
CA MET A 167 -1.14 -9.81 -6.80
C MET A 167 -0.46 -10.78 -5.84
N LYS A 168 0.80 -11.15 -6.05
CA LYS A 168 1.59 -11.98 -5.14
C LYS A 168 2.38 -11.15 -4.13
N SER A 169 3.12 -10.16 -4.63
CA SER A 169 4.22 -9.48 -3.92
C SER A 169 3.89 -8.08 -3.38
N ASN A 170 2.75 -7.50 -3.74
CA ASN A 170 2.39 -6.16 -3.30
C ASN A 170 2.24 -6.09 -1.76
N PRO A 171 2.96 -5.17 -1.07
CA PRO A 171 2.95 -5.07 0.39
C PRO A 171 1.56 -4.73 0.96
N ALA A 172 0.77 -3.90 0.28
CA ALA A 172 -0.55 -3.50 0.78
C ALA A 172 -1.54 -4.68 0.73
N LEU A 173 -1.50 -5.48 -0.35
CA LEU A 173 -2.26 -6.72 -0.46
C LEU A 173 -1.78 -7.77 0.55
N TYR A 174 -0.49 -7.85 0.85
CA TYR A 174 0.03 -8.71 1.90
C TYR A 174 -0.56 -8.34 3.27
N VAL A 175 -0.54 -7.05 3.63
CA VAL A 175 -1.15 -6.56 4.89
C VAL A 175 -2.64 -6.91 4.97
N LEU A 176 -3.38 -6.83 3.85
CA LEU A 176 -4.77 -7.26 3.80
C LEU A 176 -4.91 -8.76 4.15
N ARG A 177 -4.14 -9.62 3.48
CA ARG A 177 -4.18 -11.08 3.70
C ARG A 177 -3.82 -11.43 5.14
N GLU A 178 -2.80 -10.79 5.71
CA GLU A 178 -2.41 -10.98 7.12
C GLU A 178 -3.50 -10.56 8.10
N ARG A 179 -4.19 -9.45 7.85
CA ARG A 179 -5.31 -9.02 8.69
C ARG A 179 -6.49 -9.98 8.60
N VAL A 180 -6.79 -10.51 7.41
CA VAL A 180 -7.83 -11.53 7.23
C VAL A 180 -7.45 -12.81 7.99
N ARG A 181 -6.21 -13.30 7.85
CA ARG A 181 -5.69 -14.46 8.60
C ARG A 181 -5.79 -14.27 10.11
N LYS A 182 -5.32 -13.13 10.63
CA LYS A 182 -5.42 -12.75 12.06
C LYS A 182 -6.88 -12.70 12.51
N GLY A 183 -7.78 -12.15 11.70
CA GLY A 183 -9.22 -12.08 12.00
C GLY A 183 -9.90 -13.44 12.03
N LEU A 184 -9.48 -14.37 11.17
CA LEU A 184 -9.95 -15.75 11.10
C LEU A 184 -9.19 -16.70 12.05
N GLN A 185 -8.16 -16.21 12.73
CA GLN A 185 -7.28 -17.00 13.60
C GLN A 185 -6.62 -18.19 12.89
N LEU A 186 -6.28 -18.00 11.62
CA LEU A 186 -5.55 -18.99 10.82
C LEU A 186 -4.05 -18.72 10.96
N TYR A 187 -3.30 -19.72 11.42
CA TYR A 187 -1.85 -19.65 11.56
C TYR A 187 -1.21 -20.63 10.57
N SER A 188 -0.32 -20.13 9.72
CA SER A 188 0.55 -20.96 8.88
C SER A 188 1.96 -20.98 9.47
N SER A 189 2.68 -22.09 9.31
CA SER A 189 4.09 -22.23 9.68
C SER A 189 5.03 -21.71 8.59
N GLU A 190 4.58 -20.77 7.74
CA GLU A 190 5.43 -20.22 6.68
C GLU A 190 6.68 -19.57 7.30
N PRO A 191 7.85 -19.69 6.64
CA PRO A 191 9.07 -19.08 7.14
C PRO A 191 8.89 -17.56 7.16
N THR A 192 8.64 -17.02 8.36
CA THR A 192 8.73 -15.58 8.61
C THR A 192 10.19 -15.15 8.50
N GLU A 193 10.42 -13.88 8.15
CA GLU A 193 11.78 -13.36 8.23
C GLU A 193 12.34 -13.61 9.65
N PRO A 194 13.55 -14.17 9.76
CA PRO A 194 14.11 -14.54 11.04
C PRO A 194 14.27 -13.28 11.90
N TYR A 195 13.86 -13.38 13.17
CA TYR A 195 14.11 -12.32 14.14
C TYR A 195 15.61 -12.02 14.26
N LEU A 196 15.93 -10.80 14.68
CA LEU A 196 17.29 -10.50 15.09
C LEU A 196 17.57 -11.25 16.40
N SER A 197 18.52 -12.18 16.35
CA SER A 197 18.97 -13.04 17.43
C SER A 197 20.49 -12.98 17.58
N SER A 198 21.04 -13.69 18.56
CA SER A 198 22.50 -13.79 18.74
C SER A 198 23.19 -14.45 17.54
N GLN A 199 22.48 -15.25 16.75
CA GLN A 199 23.03 -15.97 15.61
C GLN A 199 23.26 -15.07 14.39
N ASN A 200 22.46 -14.02 14.22
CA ASN A 200 22.52 -13.10 13.07
C ASN A 200 22.87 -11.65 13.46
N TYR A 201 23.36 -11.43 14.69
CA TYR A 201 23.71 -10.10 15.19
C TYR A 201 24.77 -9.37 14.33
N GLY A 202 25.61 -10.12 13.62
CA GLY A 202 26.58 -9.58 12.67
C GLY A 202 25.96 -8.84 11.48
N GLU A 203 24.71 -9.12 11.11
CA GLU A 203 24.01 -8.44 10.01
C GLU A 203 23.85 -6.93 10.25
N LEU A 204 23.82 -6.51 11.53
CA LEU A 204 23.66 -5.11 11.94
C LEU A 204 24.77 -4.19 11.42
N PHE A 205 25.95 -4.74 11.17
CA PHE A 205 27.14 -3.99 10.77
C PHE A 205 27.47 -4.12 9.29
N SER A 206 26.49 -4.57 8.50
CA SER A 206 26.62 -4.62 7.04
C SER A 206 26.68 -3.21 6.40
N ASN A 207 26.95 -3.17 5.10
CA ASN A 207 26.94 -1.92 4.34
C ASN A 207 25.52 -1.34 4.14
N GLN A 208 24.46 -2.03 4.58
CA GLN A 208 23.10 -1.51 4.55
C GLN A 208 22.84 -0.49 5.67
N ILE A 209 21.97 0.49 5.41
CA ILE A 209 21.49 1.41 6.45
C ILE A 209 20.38 0.69 7.22
N ILE A 210 20.66 0.41 8.50
CA ILE A 210 19.76 -0.30 9.41
C ILE A 210 19.38 0.67 10.54
N TRP A 211 18.10 0.75 10.89
CA TRP A 211 17.64 1.52 12.04
C TRP A 211 16.98 0.65 13.09
N PHE A 212 17.32 0.89 14.35
CA PHE A 212 16.52 0.45 15.49
C PHE A 212 15.45 1.48 15.81
N VAL A 213 14.21 1.04 15.98
CA VAL A 213 13.10 1.88 16.43
C VAL A 213 12.62 1.37 17.78
N ASP A 214 12.73 2.21 18.81
CA ASP A 214 12.18 1.94 20.13
C ASP A 214 11.08 2.95 20.49
N ASP A 215 9.90 2.42 20.77
CA ASP A 215 8.71 3.19 21.15
C ASP A 215 8.42 3.12 22.66
N THR A 216 9.36 2.60 23.47
CA THR A 216 9.18 2.40 24.92
C THR A 216 8.83 3.67 25.67
N ASN A 217 9.52 4.77 25.36
CA ASN A 217 9.38 6.04 26.06
C ASN A 217 8.47 7.05 25.35
N VAL A 218 7.62 6.60 24.42
CA VAL A 218 6.76 7.49 23.62
C VAL A 218 5.56 7.98 24.42
N TYR A 219 4.84 7.08 25.10
CA TYR A 219 3.71 7.45 25.95
C TYR A 219 4.03 7.12 27.39
N ARG A 220 4.43 8.14 28.14
CA ARG A 220 4.80 8.05 29.56
C ARG A 220 3.76 8.76 30.41
N VAL A 221 3.49 8.21 31.58
CA VAL A 221 2.51 8.76 32.52
C VAL A 221 3.09 8.85 33.91
N THR A 222 2.70 9.90 34.63
CA THR A 222 2.88 10.02 36.08
C THR A 222 1.56 9.72 36.76
N ILE A 223 1.61 8.88 37.80
CA ILE A 223 0.43 8.53 38.60
C ILE A 223 0.31 9.52 39.75
N HIS A 224 -0.89 10.07 39.95
CA HIS A 224 -1.20 10.92 41.09
C HIS A 224 -2.53 10.51 41.72
N LYS A 225 -2.62 10.67 43.04
CA LYS A 225 -3.83 10.35 43.80
C LYS A 225 -4.72 11.59 43.86
N THR A 226 -5.97 11.46 43.47
CA THR A 226 -6.97 12.54 43.61
C THR A 226 -7.40 12.68 45.07
N PHE A 227 -8.07 13.79 45.38
CA PHE A 227 -8.62 14.04 46.71
C PHE A 227 -9.57 12.92 47.18
N ASP A 228 -10.40 12.40 46.26
CA ASP A 228 -11.31 11.28 46.51
C ASP A 228 -10.62 9.91 46.65
N GLY A 229 -9.28 9.89 46.61
CA GLY A 229 -8.47 8.69 46.79
C GLY A 229 -8.23 7.85 45.53
N ASN A 230 -8.79 8.25 44.38
CA ASN A 230 -8.61 7.55 43.10
C ASN A 230 -7.22 7.81 42.51
N LEU A 231 -6.61 6.79 41.90
CA LEU A 231 -5.37 6.96 41.14
C LEU A 231 -5.70 7.43 39.72
N THR A 232 -5.11 8.54 39.32
CA THR A 232 -5.26 9.10 37.97
C THR A 232 -3.89 9.29 37.31
N THR A 233 -3.85 9.16 35.99
CA THR A 233 -2.62 9.27 35.20
C THR A 233 -2.58 10.61 34.47
N LYS A 234 -1.43 11.28 34.52
CA LYS A 234 -1.14 12.47 33.71
C LYS A 234 -0.03 12.14 32.72
N PRO A 235 -0.21 12.41 31.42
CA PRO A 235 0.86 12.18 30.45
C PRO A 235 2.00 13.19 30.66
N ILE A 236 3.22 12.73 30.43
CA ILE A 236 4.42 13.57 30.36
C ILE A 236 5.00 13.49 28.94
N ASN A 237 5.95 14.37 28.62
CA ASN A 237 6.64 14.31 27.33
C ASN A 237 7.29 12.93 27.14
N GLY A 238 7.21 12.41 25.93
CA GLY A 238 7.88 11.18 25.52
C GLY A 238 8.90 11.43 24.44
N ALA A 239 9.58 10.37 24.01
CA ALA A 239 10.46 10.41 22.86
C ALA A 239 10.44 9.09 22.10
N ILE A 240 10.56 9.19 20.78
CA ILE A 240 10.86 8.07 19.89
C ILE A 240 12.37 8.01 19.73
N PHE A 241 12.94 6.82 19.88
CA PHE A 241 14.35 6.57 19.66
C PHE A 241 14.53 5.86 18.33
N VAL A 242 15.24 6.50 17.40
CA VAL A 242 15.68 5.87 16.15
C VAL A 242 17.20 5.89 16.11
N PHE A 243 17.82 4.72 16.06
CA PHE A 243 19.27 4.57 16.21
C PHE A 243 19.89 3.79 15.06
N ASN A 244 20.96 4.31 14.46
CA ASN A 244 21.75 3.60 13.46
C ASN A 244 22.94 2.90 14.16
N PRO A 245 22.97 1.55 14.22
CA PRO A 245 23.98 0.81 14.95
C PRO A 245 25.37 0.88 14.32
N ARG A 246 25.46 1.20 13.02
CA ARG A 246 26.74 1.30 12.30
C ARG A 246 27.43 2.64 12.51
N THR A 247 26.67 3.73 12.40
CA THR A 247 27.21 5.10 12.49
C THR A 247 27.13 5.68 13.89
N GLY A 248 26.32 5.09 14.76
CA GLY A 248 25.99 5.65 16.08
C GLY A 248 25.03 6.84 16.03
N GLN A 249 24.51 7.18 14.84
CA GLN A 249 23.59 8.31 14.69
C GLN A 249 22.28 8.04 15.42
N LEU A 250 21.89 8.99 16.28
CA LEU A 250 20.64 8.95 17.03
C LEU A 250 19.70 10.05 16.54
N PHE A 251 18.52 9.66 16.09
CA PHE A 251 17.39 10.58 15.92
C PHE A 251 16.47 10.45 17.13
N LEU A 252 16.40 11.51 17.92
CA LEU A 252 15.54 11.59 19.09
C LEU A 252 14.36 12.53 18.80
N LYS A 253 13.18 11.96 18.52
CA LYS A 253 11.97 12.75 18.27
C LYS A 253 11.18 12.92 19.56
N ILE A 254 11.14 14.15 20.09
CA ILE A 254 10.35 14.49 21.28
C ILE A 254 8.86 14.54 20.91
N ILE A 255 8.04 13.85 21.69
CA ILE A 255 6.58 13.86 21.60
C ILE A 255 6.04 14.66 22.79
N HIS A 256 5.56 15.87 22.50
CA HIS A 256 5.00 16.77 23.51
C HIS A 256 3.63 16.30 24.00
N THR A 257 3.28 16.62 25.25
CA THR A 257 2.00 16.23 25.88
C THR A 257 0.76 16.69 25.11
N SER A 258 0.86 17.77 24.33
CA SER A 258 -0.24 18.27 23.50
C SER A 258 -0.77 17.26 22.49
N VAL A 259 0.06 16.31 22.04
CA VAL A 259 -0.36 15.24 21.10
C VAL A 259 -1.43 14.34 21.71
N TRP A 260 -1.45 14.21 23.04
CA TRP A 260 -2.39 13.35 23.77
C TRP A 260 -3.69 14.05 24.14
N ALA A 261 -3.76 15.38 23.98
CA ALA A 261 -4.91 16.18 24.42
C ALA A 261 -6.18 15.80 23.63
N GLY A 262 -7.26 15.53 24.37
CA GLY A 262 -8.56 15.16 23.78
C GLY A 262 -8.63 13.75 23.18
N GLN A 263 -7.55 12.97 23.23
CA GLN A 263 -7.48 11.63 22.64
C GLN A 263 -7.80 10.53 23.66
N LYS A 264 -8.32 9.41 23.18
CA LYS A 264 -8.58 8.19 23.98
C LYS A 264 -7.73 7.03 23.46
N ARG A 265 -7.59 5.97 24.26
CA ARG A 265 -6.80 4.76 23.90
C ARG A 265 -5.34 5.09 23.55
N LEU A 266 -4.72 5.92 24.39
CA LEU A 266 -3.41 6.52 24.17
C LEU A 266 -2.28 5.49 23.96
N GLY A 267 -2.36 4.30 24.57
CA GLY A 267 -1.38 3.23 24.33
C GLY A 267 -1.39 2.68 22.90
N GLN A 268 -2.54 2.66 22.23
CA GLN A 268 -2.61 2.32 20.81
C GLN A 268 -2.17 3.51 19.95
N LEU A 269 -2.64 4.72 20.28
CA LEU A 269 -2.29 5.95 19.57
C LEU A 269 -0.77 6.17 19.54
N ALA A 270 -0.08 5.89 20.65
CA ALA A 270 1.38 6.01 20.76
C ALA A 270 2.10 5.24 19.63
N LYS A 271 1.72 3.98 19.39
CA LYS A 271 2.34 3.14 18.35
C LYS A 271 2.11 3.67 16.94
N TRP A 272 0.88 4.13 16.67
CA TRP A 272 0.55 4.75 15.37
C TRP A 272 1.28 6.06 15.17
N LYS A 273 1.36 6.90 16.21
CA LYS A 273 2.10 8.16 16.15
C LYS A 273 3.60 7.92 15.95
N THR A 274 4.16 6.89 16.59
CA THR A 274 5.55 6.49 16.33
C THR A 274 5.76 6.12 14.86
N ALA A 275 4.90 5.26 14.29
CA ALA A 275 5.04 4.85 12.89
C ALA A 275 4.86 6.02 11.91
N GLU A 276 3.96 6.95 12.20
CA GLU A 276 3.76 8.19 11.43
C GLU A 276 5.04 9.05 11.43
N GLU A 277 5.61 9.31 12.60
CA GLU A 277 6.83 10.13 12.73
C GLU A 277 8.07 9.46 12.14
N VAL A 278 8.18 8.13 12.25
CA VAL A 278 9.25 7.36 11.58
C VAL A 278 9.12 7.44 10.06
N CYS A 279 7.89 7.30 9.53
CA CYS A 279 7.63 7.47 8.11
C CYS A 279 7.97 8.90 7.63
N ALA A 280 7.57 9.92 8.40
CA ALA A 280 7.91 11.31 8.10
C ALA A 280 9.43 11.57 8.11
N LEU A 281 10.15 10.96 9.06
CA LEU A 281 11.61 11.03 9.12
C LEU A 281 12.24 10.42 7.86
N ILE A 282 11.81 9.23 7.42
CA ILE A 282 12.32 8.59 6.20
C ILE A 282 12.06 9.48 4.97
N ARG A 283 10.85 10.07 4.86
CA ARG A 283 10.50 11.00 3.76
C ARG A 283 11.36 12.26 3.73
N SER A 284 11.88 12.69 4.89
CA SER A 284 12.74 13.88 4.97
C SER A 284 14.18 13.63 4.54
N LEU A 285 14.60 12.36 4.40
CA LEU A 285 15.95 11.99 4.03
C LEU A 285 16.08 11.77 2.50
N PRO A 286 17.26 12.09 1.92
CA PRO A 286 17.62 11.66 0.57
C PRO A 286 17.53 10.13 0.42
N VAL A 287 17.24 9.64 -0.78
CA VAL A 287 17.01 8.21 -1.06
C VAL A 287 18.23 7.35 -0.69
N GLU A 288 19.43 7.92 -0.79
CA GLU A 288 20.70 7.29 -0.46
C GLU A 288 20.88 7.05 1.05
N GLU A 289 20.22 7.87 1.88
CA GLU A 289 20.27 7.79 3.34
C GLU A 289 19.11 7.00 3.95
N GLN A 290 18.12 6.62 3.13
CA GLN A 290 16.97 5.88 3.61
C GLN A 290 17.34 4.47 4.07
N PRO A 291 16.77 4.01 5.20
CA PRO A 291 17.06 2.68 5.73
C PRO A 291 16.57 1.60 4.76
N LYS A 292 17.38 0.57 4.56
CA LYS A 292 16.97 -0.65 3.86
C LYS A 292 16.28 -1.63 4.80
N GLN A 293 16.55 -1.52 6.09
CA GLN A 293 15.97 -2.37 7.12
C GLN A 293 15.65 -1.56 8.38
N ILE A 294 14.47 -1.79 8.95
CA ILE A 294 14.08 -1.27 10.27
C ILE A 294 13.86 -2.46 11.20
N ILE A 295 14.48 -2.37 12.38
CA ILE A 295 14.38 -3.36 13.45
C ILE A 295 13.62 -2.73 14.61
N VAL A 296 12.50 -3.34 14.99
CA VAL A 296 11.68 -2.86 16.11
C VAL A 296 11.97 -3.65 17.38
N THR A 297 12.06 -2.94 18.51
CA THR A 297 12.27 -3.56 19.83
C THR A 297 11.01 -4.28 20.34
N ARG A 298 9.82 -3.82 19.93
CA ARG A 298 8.53 -4.35 20.40
C ARG A 298 7.66 -4.80 19.23
N LYS A 299 7.20 -6.06 19.27
CA LYS A 299 6.31 -6.66 18.24
C LYS A 299 5.07 -5.82 17.92
N GLY A 300 4.57 -5.06 18.89
CA GLY A 300 3.41 -4.17 18.70
C GLY A 300 3.63 -3.04 17.68
N MET A 301 4.87 -2.76 17.28
CA MET A 301 5.23 -1.75 16.28
C MET A 301 5.23 -2.27 14.83
N LEU A 302 5.21 -3.59 14.61
CA LEU A 302 5.17 -4.15 13.26
C LEU A 302 3.94 -3.69 12.49
N ASP A 303 2.73 -3.97 12.99
CA ASP A 303 1.49 -3.65 12.27
C ASP A 303 1.39 -2.15 11.89
N PRO A 304 1.70 -1.17 12.78
CA PRO A 304 1.68 0.24 12.38
C PRO A 304 2.75 0.60 11.35
N LEU A 305 3.97 0.09 11.47
CA LEU A 305 5.07 0.41 10.54
C LEU A 305 4.82 -0.22 9.17
N GLU A 306 4.38 -1.47 9.09
CA GLU A 306 3.99 -2.12 7.82
C GLU A 306 2.99 -1.28 7.05
N VAL A 307 2.05 -0.64 7.75
CA VAL A 307 0.99 0.17 7.14
C VAL A 307 1.48 1.55 6.73
N HIS A 308 2.36 2.17 7.50
CA HIS A 308 2.87 3.52 7.21
C HIS A 308 4.03 3.51 6.20
N LEU A 309 4.72 2.38 6.04
CA LEU A 309 5.89 2.25 5.20
C LEU A 309 5.63 1.49 3.89
N LEU A 310 4.36 1.32 3.49
CA LEU A 310 3.97 0.68 2.23
C LEU A 310 4.61 1.35 1.00
N ASP A 311 4.89 2.66 1.08
CA ASP A 311 5.50 3.43 0.00
C ASP A 311 7.02 3.17 -0.12
N PHE A 312 7.62 2.43 0.82
CA PHE A 312 9.06 2.17 0.86
C PHE A 312 9.36 0.68 0.72
N PRO A 313 10.25 0.27 -0.20
CA PRO A 313 10.69 -1.11 -0.34
C PRO A 313 11.75 -1.43 0.74
N LEU A 314 11.31 -1.56 2.00
CA LEU A 314 12.18 -1.84 3.15
C LEU A 314 11.77 -3.11 3.90
N ILE A 315 12.74 -3.66 4.63
CA ILE A 315 12.58 -4.87 5.43
C ILE A 315 12.24 -4.50 6.88
N LEU A 316 11.23 -5.15 7.46
CA LEU A 316 10.84 -4.99 8.87
C LEU A 316 11.15 -6.25 9.68
N LYS A 317 12.07 -6.14 10.66
CA LYS A 317 12.40 -7.23 11.60
C LYS A 317 12.04 -6.86 13.04
N VAL A 318 11.84 -7.87 13.88
CA VAL A 318 11.69 -7.73 15.34
C VAL A 318 12.94 -8.25 16.02
N THR A 319 13.34 -7.62 17.13
CA THR A 319 14.36 -8.17 18.01
C THR A 319 13.83 -9.31 18.85
N GLU A 320 14.54 -10.42 18.91
CA GLU A 320 14.25 -11.51 19.85
C GLU A 320 14.73 -11.17 21.28
N SER A 321 15.71 -10.27 21.38
CA SER A 321 16.22 -9.74 22.65
C SER A 321 15.18 -8.85 23.33
N LYS A 322 14.69 -9.28 24.50
CA LYS A 322 14.20 -8.35 25.51
C LYS A 322 15.43 -7.65 26.10
N CYS A 323 15.83 -6.52 25.54
CA CYS A 323 16.80 -5.64 26.19
C CYS A 323 16.20 -5.05 27.46
#